data_AF-A0A258E0V5-F1
#
_entry.id   AF-A0A258E0V5-F1
#
_cell.length_a   1.000
_cell.length_b   1.000
_cell.length_c   1.000
_cell.angle_alpha   90.00
_cell.angle_beta   90.00
_cell.angle_gamma   90.00
#
_symmetry.space_group_name_H-M   'P 1'
#
loop_
_entity.id
_entity.type
_entity.pdbx_description
1 polymer ?
#
loop_
_entity_poly.entity_id
_entity_poly.type
_entity_poly.pdbx_seq_one_letter_code
_entity_poly.pdbx_strand_id
1 'polypeptide(L)'
;MHAPTRSKAGESRAASIAAAISSVSVVGIGISLSIPLLAIELEGRGISSTWIGLNTAVAGVATIMIAPFVPLLVRKVGVRPLLTLAIAITSLSLLAFKAIPSFVLWFPLRFALGAALCILFAVSEFWINSVAPPAK
;
A
#
# COMPACT_ATOMS: atom_id res chain seq x y z
N MET A 1 19.15 -34.30 31.96
CA MET A 1 17.73 -34.14 31.57
C MET A 1 17.59 -32.77 30.91
N HIS A 2 17.86 -32.68 29.60
CA HIS A 2 17.81 -31.41 28.85
C HIS A 2 16.39 -31.22 28.28
N ALA A 3 15.74 -30.12 28.65
CA ALA A 3 14.45 -29.74 28.09
C ALA A 3 14.59 -29.33 26.61
N PRO A 4 13.62 -29.67 25.74
CA PRO A 4 13.64 -29.20 24.36
C PRO A 4 13.23 -27.71 24.33
N THR A 5 14.12 -26.86 23.83
CA THR A 5 13.85 -25.45 23.52
C THR A 5 12.87 -25.34 22.35
N ARG A 6 11.57 -25.47 22.64
CA ARG A 6 10.49 -25.04 21.75
C ARG A 6 10.05 -23.63 22.18
N SER A 7 10.52 -22.60 21.49
CA SER A 7 9.80 -21.33 21.24
C SER A 7 10.80 -20.25 20.79
N LYS A 8 11.08 -20.19 19.49
CA LYS A 8 11.57 -18.96 18.82
C LYS A 8 10.95 -18.82 17.44
N ALA A 9 10.70 -19.96 16.76
CA ALA A 9 10.01 -19.99 15.47
C ALA A 9 8.53 -19.56 15.56
N GLY A 10 7.83 -19.88 16.66
CA GLY A 10 6.42 -19.51 16.87
C GLY A 10 6.21 -18.02 17.17
N GLU A 11 7.03 -17.45 18.07
CA GLU A 11 7.03 -16.02 18.39
C GLU A 11 7.41 -15.15 17.18
N SER A 12 8.44 -15.55 16.43
CA SER A 12 8.83 -14.82 15.21
C SER A 12 7.74 -14.84 14.14
N ARG A 13 6.93 -15.90 14.07
CA ARG A 13 5.82 -16.03 13.13
C ARG A 13 4.61 -15.19 13.54
N ALA A 14 4.25 -15.20 14.83
CA ALA A 14 3.19 -14.35 15.35
C ALA A 14 3.55 -12.85 15.21
N ALA A 15 4.79 -12.47 15.54
CA ALA A 15 5.29 -11.11 15.34
C ALA A 15 5.30 -10.70 13.87
N SER A 16 5.67 -11.61 12.96
CA SER A 16 5.64 -11.41 11.51
C SER A 16 4.21 -11.16 10.98
N ILE A 17 3.24 -11.96 11.44
CA ILE A 17 1.84 -11.82 11.06
C ILE A 17 1.27 -10.51 11.63
N ALA A 18 1.56 -10.19 12.90
CA ALA A 18 1.14 -8.93 13.51
C ALA A 18 1.73 -7.70 12.81
N ALA A 19 3.00 -7.77 12.37
CA ALA A 19 3.64 -6.72 11.58
C ALA A 19 2.98 -6.54 10.21
N ALA A 20 2.62 -7.63 9.53
CA ALA A 20 1.89 -7.54 8.25
C ALA A 20 0.46 -6.99 8.43
N ILE A 21 -0.27 -7.44 9.44
CA ILE A 21 -1.62 -6.96 9.74
C ILE A 21 -1.57 -5.47 10.09
N SER A 22 -0.68 -5.05 10.99
CA SER A 22 -0.55 -3.63 11.35
C SER A 22 -0.16 -2.77 10.16
N SER A 23 0.75 -3.23 9.29
CA SER A 23 1.10 -2.56 8.04
C SER A 23 -0.13 -2.40 7.12
N VAL A 24 -0.91 -3.47 6.92
CA VAL A 24 -2.14 -3.44 6.11
C VAL A 24 -3.22 -2.55 6.73
N SER A 25 -3.37 -2.55 8.06
CA SER A 25 -4.33 -1.68 8.75
C SER A 25 -3.96 -0.20 8.63
N VAL A 26 -2.69 0.17 8.78
CA VAL A 26 -2.22 1.56 8.58
C VAL A 26 -2.47 2.00 7.14
N VAL A 27 -2.21 1.12 6.18
CA VAL A 27 -2.47 1.36 4.76
C VAL A 27 -3.98 1.53 4.50
N GLY A 28 -4.82 0.66 5.08
CA GLY A 28 -6.27 0.74 4.97
C GLY A 28 -6.81 2.07 5.53
N ILE A 29 -6.34 2.48 6.72
CA ILE A 29 -6.69 3.77 7.32
C ILE A 29 -6.23 4.92 6.41
N GLY A 30 -5.02 4.84 5.86
CA GLY A 30 -4.50 5.81 4.92
C GLY A 30 -5.39 5.96 3.68
N ILE A 31 -5.84 4.85 3.09
CA ILE A 31 -6.76 4.85 1.93
C ILE A 31 -8.11 5.46 2.31
N SER A 32 -8.70 4.97 3.40
CA SER A 32 -10.04 5.36 3.87
C SER A 32 -10.11 6.84 4.24
N LEU A 33 -9.03 7.41 4.78
CA LEU A 33 -8.95 8.84 5.09
C LEU A 33 -8.54 9.67 3.88
N SER A 34 -7.66 9.17 3.01
CA SER A 34 -7.18 9.95 1.87
C SER A 34 -8.29 10.32 0.89
N ILE A 35 -9.26 9.43 0.66
CA ILE A 35 -10.38 9.71 -0.27
C ILE A 35 -11.22 10.91 0.21
N PRO A 36 -11.81 10.90 1.42
CA PRO A 36 -12.62 12.02 1.89
C PRO A 36 -11.78 13.27 2.19
N LEU A 37 -10.56 13.11 2.71
CA LEU A 37 -9.73 14.25 3.13
C LEU A 37 -9.20 15.03 1.92
N LEU A 38 -8.83 14.34 0.83
CA LEU A 38 -8.46 15.01 -0.43
C LEU A 38 -9.69 15.59 -1.14
N ALA A 39 -10.86 14.95 -1.04
CA ALA A 39 -12.09 15.49 -1.61
C ALA A 39 -12.47 16.83 -0.94
N ILE A 40 -12.48 16.88 0.40
CA ILE A 40 -12.76 18.10 1.17
C ILE A 40 -11.73 19.20 0.86
N GLU A 41 -10.43 18.86 0.77
CA GLU A 41 -9.38 19.81 0.41
C GLU A 41 -9.57 20.39 -1.00
N LEU A 42 -9.94 19.56 -1.97
CA LEU A 42 -10.18 20.00 -3.35
C LEU A 42 -11.48 20.81 -3.48
N GLU A 43 -12.54 20.44 -2.77
CA GLU A 43 -13.76 21.24 -2.66
C GLU A 43 -13.47 22.61 -2.05
N GLY A 44 -12.65 22.66 -0.99
CA GLY A 44 -12.19 23.91 -0.37
C GLY A 44 -11.37 24.80 -1.32
N ARG A 45 -10.73 24.21 -2.34
CA ARG A 45 -10.03 24.92 -3.42
C ARG A 45 -10.92 25.30 -4.61
N GLY A 46 -12.23 25.03 -4.53
CA GLY A 46 -13.21 25.34 -5.58
C GLY A 46 -13.15 24.41 -6.80
N ILE A 47 -12.53 23.23 -6.68
CA ILE A 47 -12.48 22.24 -7.76
C ILE A 47 -13.85 21.54 -7.85
N SER A 48 -14.35 21.34 -9.07
CA SER A 48 -15.65 20.70 -9.27
C SER A 48 -15.65 19.22 -8.87
N SER A 49 -16.79 18.71 -8.41
CA SER A 49 -16.98 17.31 -8.01
C SER A 49 -16.62 16.32 -9.12
N THR A 50 -16.82 16.66 -10.39
CA THR A 50 -16.40 15.85 -11.54
C THR A 50 -14.89 15.64 -11.58
N TRP A 51 -14.10 16.71 -11.36
CA TRP A 51 -12.64 16.62 -11.35
C TRP A 51 -12.10 15.86 -10.14
N ILE A 52 -12.76 15.98 -8.99
CA ILE A 52 -12.46 15.20 -7.78
C ILE A 52 -12.74 13.72 -8.03
N GLY A 53 -13.87 13.40 -8.66
CA GLY A 53 -14.22 12.05 -9.08
C GLY A 53 -13.20 11.46 -10.05
N LEU A 54 -12.78 12.23 -11.06
CA LEU A 54 -11.78 11.80 -12.04
C LEU A 54 -10.42 11.54 -11.38
N ASN A 55 -9.98 12.43 -10.49
CA ASN A 55 -8.74 12.20 -9.72
C ASN A 55 -8.84 10.93 -8.88
N THR A 56 -9.98 10.71 -8.22
CA THR A 56 -10.21 9.50 -7.42
C THR A 56 -10.17 8.23 -8.28
N ALA A 57 -10.76 8.26 -9.47
CA ALA A 57 -10.76 7.14 -10.41
C ALA A 57 -9.35 6.72 -10.85
N VAL A 58 -8.39 7.65 -10.90
CA VAL A 58 -6.99 7.36 -11.27
C VAL A 58 -6.35 6.34 -10.34
N ALA A 59 -6.71 6.32 -9.06
CA ALA A 59 -6.21 5.29 -8.14
C ALA A 59 -6.69 3.88 -8.56
N GLY A 60 -7.95 3.75 -9.00
CA GLY A 60 -8.49 2.50 -9.53
C GLY A 60 -7.80 2.07 -10.84
N VAL A 61 -7.56 3.03 -11.75
CA VAL A 61 -6.80 2.79 -12.98
C VAL A 61 -5.38 2.29 -12.67
N ALA A 62 -4.71 2.91 -11.70
CA ALA A 62 -3.39 2.49 -11.26
C ALA A 62 -3.40 1.04 -10.77
N THR A 63 -4.38 0.67 -9.94
CA THR A 63 -4.52 -0.71 -9.45
C THR A 63 -4.70 -1.71 -10.59
N ILE A 64 -5.62 -1.44 -11.54
CA ILE A 64 -5.86 -2.32 -12.69
C ILE A 64 -4.58 -2.48 -13.52
N MET A 65 -3.85 -1.39 -13.75
CA MET A 65 -2.62 -1.40 -14.52
C MET A 65 -1.49 -2.13 -13.80
N ILE A 66 -1.34 -1.99 -12.48
CA ILE A 66 -0.17 -2.48 -11.74
C ILE A 66 -0.36 -3.90 -11.22
N ALA A 67 -1.57 -4.30 -10.83
CA ALA A 67 -1.88 -5.61 -10.29
C ALA A 67 -1.25 -6.80 -11.06
N PRO A 68 -1.37 -6.92 -12.40
CA PRO A 68 -0.78 -8.06 -13.13
C PRO A 68 0.76 -8.05 -13.15
N PHE A 69 1.40 -6.92 -12.90
CA PHE A 69 2.86 -6.81 -12.87
C PHE A 69 3.45 -7.08 -11.49
N VAL A 70 2.65 -7.07 -10.42
CA VAL A 70 3.13 -7.32 -9.06
C VAL A 70 3.91 -8.64 -8.93
N PRO A 71 3.43 -9.79 -9.47
CA PRO A 71 4.19 -11.05 -9.37
C PRO A 71 5.57 -10.97 -10.05
N LEU A 72 5.65 -10.28 -11.19
CA LEU A 72 6.90 -10.08 -11.92
C LEU A 72 7.86 -9.17 -11.15
N LEU A 73 7.35 -8.11 -10.55
CA LEU A 73 8.11 -7.19 -9.68
C LEU A 73 8.67 -7.93 -8.47
N VAL A 74 7.85 -8.75 -7.80
CA VAL A 74 8.27 -9.58 -6.66
C VAL A 74 9.37 -10.54 -7.08
N ARG A 75 9.23 -11.22 -8.22
CA ARG A 75 10.24 -12.17 -8.70
C ARG A 75 11.57 -11.50 -9.04
N LYS A 76 11.55 -10.28 -9.58
CA LYS A 76 12.78 -9.55 -9.98
C LYS A 76 13.45 -8.82 -8.83
N VAL A 77 12.68 -8.13 -7.99
CA VAL A 77 13.18 -7.22 -6.95
C VAL A 77 13.23 -7.90 -5.59
N GLY A 78 12.33 -8.85 -5.34
CA GLY A 78 12.15 -9.50 -4.04
C GLY A 78 11.14 -8.78 -3.15
N VAL A 79 10.56 -9.53 -2.22
CA VAL A 79 9.46 -9.07 -1.34
C VAL A 79 9.86 -7.88 -0.47
N ARG A 80 10.95 -8.01 0.29
CA ARG A 80 11.41 -6.99 1.26
C ARG A 80 11.67 -5.61 0.64
N PRO A 81 12.55 -5.49 -0.38
CA PRO A 81 12.82 -4.19 -1.00
C PRO A 81 11.59 -3.58 -1.67
N LEU A 82 10.73 -4.41 -2.28
CA LEU A 82 9.52 -3.94 -2.94
C LEU A 82 8.50 -3.36 -1.93
N LEU A 83 8.35 -4.00 -0.76
CA LEU A 83 7.53 -3.46 0.33
C LEU A 83 8.09 -2.14 0.86
N THR A 84 9.41 -2.06 1.10
CA THR A 84 10.02 -0.82 1.60
C THR A 84 9.86 0.33 0.60
N LEU A 85 9.98 0.04 -0.70
CA LEU A 85 9.78 1.04 -1.76
C LEU A 85 8.31 1.48 -1.82
N ALA A 86 7.37 0.55 -1.73
CA ALA A 86 5.94 0.87 -1.73
C ALA A 86 5.54 1.74 -0.53
N ILE A 87 6.07 1.45 0.67
CA ILE A 87 5.88 2.30 1.86
C ILE A 87 6.46 3.70 1.62
N ALA A 88 7.70 3.79 1.14
CA ALA A 88 8.35 5.07 0.89
C ALA A 88 7.60 5.93 -0.14
N ILE A 89 7.15 5.34 -1.25
CA ILE A 89 6.36 6.03 -2.28
C ILE A 89 5.02 6.50 -1.70
N THR A 90 4.35 5.65 -0.91
CA THR A 90 3.08 6.01 -0.24
C THR A 90 3.27 7.22 0.67
N SER A 91 4.26 7.17 1.58
CA SER A 91 4.56 8.27 2.49
C SER A 91 4.93 9.56 1.76
N LEU A 92 5.79 9.47 0.74
CA LEU A 92 6.21 10.63 -0.04
C LEU A 92 5.05 11.23 -0.83
N SER A 93 4.17 10.40 -1.41
CA SER A 93 3.00 10.87 -2.14
C SER A 93 2.04 11.63 -1.23
N LEU A 94 1.79 11.14 -0.01
CA LEU A 94 0.94 11.83 0.97
C LEU A 94 1.52 13.20 1.37
N LEU A 95 2.83 13.30 1.59
CA LEU A 95 3.48 14.58 1.88
C LEU A 95 3.44 15.53 0.68
N ALA A 96 3.62 15.00 -0.53
CA ALA A 96 3.61 15.78 -1.76
C ALA A 96 2.21 16.34 -2.09
N PHE A 97 1.11 15.66 -1.71
CA PHE A 97 -0.24 16.21 -1.85
C PHE A 97 -0.40 17.54 -1.12
N LYS A 98 0.19 17.66 0.08
CA LYS A 98 0.16 18.89 0.86
C LYS A 98 1.07 19.99 0.27
N ALA A 99 2.23 19.60 -0.26
CA ALA A 99 3.24 20.55 -0.75
C ALA A 99 2.92 21.12 -2.14
N ILE A 100 2.14 20.42 -2.97
CA ILE A 100 1.92 20.79 -4.37
C ILE A 100 0.63 21.60 -4.52
N PRO A 101 0.70 22.89 -4.91
CA PRO A 101 -0.48 23.72 -5.12
C PRO A 101 -1.22 23.40 -6.43
N SER A 102 -0.53 22.87 -7.44
CA SER A 102 -1.09 22.60 -8.77
C SER A 102 -1.93 21.31 -8.79
N PHE A 103 -3.22 21.43 -9.11
CA PHE A 103 -4.15 20.31 -9.21
C PHE A 103 -3.77 19.28 -10.29
N VAL A 104 -3.15 19.70 -11.40
CA VAL A 104 -2.77 18.77 -12.48
C VAL A 104 -1.74 17.75 -11.98
N LEU A 105 -0.80 18.19 -11.13
CA LEU A 105 0.21 17.31 -10.54
C LEU A 105 -0.37 16.32 -9.53
N TRP A 106 -1.61 16.51 -9.07
CA TRP A 106 -2.27 15.56 -8.17
C TRP A 106 -2.66 14.28 -8.90
N PHE A 107 -2.85 14.29 -10.22
CA PHE A 107 -3.14 13.08 -11.00
C PHE A 107 -2.00 12.05 -10.99
N PRO A 108 -0.76 12.39 -11.41
CA PRO A 108 0.34 11.44 -11.35
C PRO A 108 0.68 11.05 -9.91
N LEU A 109 0.53 11.96 -8.95
CA LEU A 109 0.71 11.66 -7.53
C LEU A 109 -0.32 10.62 -7.05
N ARG A 110 -1.57 10.75 -7.49
CA ARG A 110 -2.65 9.81 -7.18
C ARG A 110 -2.42 8.45 -7.81
N PHE A 111 -1.92 8.43 -9.04
CA PHE A 111 -1.51 7.20 -9.70
C PHE A 111 -0.38 6.50 -8.93
N ALA A 112 0.67 7.23 -8.54
CA ALA A 112 1.80 6.69 -7.79
C ALA A 112 1.35 6.14 -6.43
N LEU A 113 0.48 6.87 -5.71
CA LEU A 113 -0.12 6.42 -4.47
C LEU A 113 -0.93 5.14 -4.68
N GLY A 114 -1.85 5.10 -5.65
CA GLY A 114 -2.67 3.92 -5.95
C GLY A 114 -1.84 2.69 -6.33
N ALA A 115 -0.81 2.89 -7.18
CA ALA A 115 0.14 1.86 -7.56
C ALA A 115 0.90 1.29 -6.35
N ALA A 116 1.43 2.16 -5.49
CA ALA A 116 2.18 1.75 -4.31
C ALA A 116 1.31 0.98 -3.31
N LEU A 117 0.07 1.42 -3.08
CA LEU A 117 -0.89 0.73 -2.22
C LEU A 117 -1.27 -0.65 -2.79
N CYS A 118 -1.49 -0.75 -4.10
CA CYS A 118 -1.75 -2.01 -4.78
C CYS A 118 -0.59 -3.00 -4.58
N ILE A 119 0.66 -2.54 -4.80
CA ILE A 119 1.86 -3.36 -4.57
C ILE A 119 1.94 -3.76 -3.10
N LEU A 120 1.76 -2.83 -2.17
CA LEU A 120 1.89 -3.12 -0.75
C LEU A 120 0.88 -4.17 -0.29
N PHE A 121 -0.37 -4.06 -0.73
CA PHE A 121 -1.41 -5.05 -0.47
C PHE A 121 -1.05 -6.42 -1.07
N ALA A 122 -0.83 -6.48 -2.38
CA ALA A 122 -0.59 -7.75 -3.08
C ALA A 122 0.69 -8.45 -2.62
N VAL A 123 1.78 -7.71 -2.38
CA VAL A 123 3.04 -8.28 -1.88
C VAL A 123 2.90 -8.80 -0.44
N SER A 124 2.10 -8.13 0.39
CA SER A 124 1.79 -8.62 1.74
C SER A 124 1.04 -9.95 1.68
N GLU A 125 0.07 -10.10 0.77
CA GLU A 125 -0.61 -11.37 0.54
C GLU A 125 0.34 -12.47 0.04
N PHE A 126 1.20 -12.16 -0.93
CA PHE A 126 2.23 -13.11 -1.42
C PHE A 126 3.14 -13.58 -0.29
N TRP A 127 3.59 -12.66 0.56
CA TRP A 127 4.44 -13.01 1.68
C TRP A 127 3.71 -13.91 2.68
N ILE A 128 2.51 -13.52 3.14
CA ILE A 128 1.70 -14.32 4.07
C ILE A 128 1.47 -15.73 3.52
N ASN A 129 1.09 -15.84 2.25
CA ASN A 129 0.85 -17.12 1.59
C ASN A 129 2.13 -17.97 1.48
N SER A 130 3.31 -17.36 1.31
CA SER A 130 4.58 -18.09 1.25
C SER A 130 5.06 -18.63 2.61
N VAL A 131 4.62 -18.03 3.74
CA VAL A 131 4.95 -18.51 5.09
C VAL A 131 3.86 -19.43 5.67
N ALA A 132 2.77 -19.65 4.93
CA ALA A 132 1.75 -20.62 5.29
C ALA A 132 2.31 -22.05 5.13
N PRO A 133 2.12 -22.96 6.12
CA PRO A 133 2.50 -24.36 5.96
C PRO A 133 1.75 -24.95 4.77
N PRO A 134 2.36 -25.86 3.99
CA PRO A 134 1.60 -26.61 3.00
C PRO A 134 0.43 -27.29 3.71
N ALA A 135 -0.78 -27.08 3.18
CA ALA A 135 -1.98 -27.72 3.68
C ALA A 135 -1.74 -29.24 3.69
N LYS A 136 -2.04 -29.87 4.82
CA LYS A 136 -1.94 -31.32 5.00
C LYS A 136 -3.16 -32.00 4.37
#